data_AF-A0A8I1S9T3-F1
#
_entry.id   AF-A0A8I1S9T3-F1
#
_cell.length_a   1.000
_cell.length_b   1.000
_cell.length_c   1.000
_cell.angle_alpha   90.00
_cell.angle_beta   90.00
_cell.angle_gamma   90.00
#
_symmetry.space_group_name_H-M   'P 1'
#
loop_
_entity.id
_entity.type
_entity.pdbx_description
1 polymer ?
#
loop_
_entity_poly.entity_id
_entity_poly.type
_entity_poly.pdbx_seq_one_letter_code
_entity_poly.pdbx_strand_id
1 'polypeptide(L)'
;MTAPRRPVPAAAAALVLAISAVAVALVAIIASRAGPLVAHPPTAEPRVPQPIEAPTLPTVTMTTFPPQQQEPPSGDWLWWIAAVLAGLIVIALVAWLVRALRRPARIAPHLGGVAPAAAVDAVLGSIADTPPVDIGDERTFDPERSADDIIATWVAVEKVAVILGHRRRSASTPTEFLRALTEEFGDPAFDDPAFGGSAADVLLGLYHRARFDTAALAPGAATAARVAARTLLATWDRTERPRPGAHR
;
A
#
# COMPACT_ATOMS: atom_id res chain seq x y z
N MET A 1 -23.50 -5.40 30.66
CA MET A 1 -22.17 -5.97 30.34
C MET A 1 -21.53 -5.08 29.28
N THR A 2 -20.64 -4.18 29.70
CA THR A 2 -19.93 -3.22 28.85
C THR A 2 -18.61 -3.85 28.39
N ALA A 3 -18.41 -3.92 27.08
CA ALA A 3 -17.22 -4.53 26.48
C ALA A 3 -15.94 -3.73 26.83
N PRO A 4 -14.80 -4.40 27.11
CA PRO A 4 -13.54 -3.72 27.37
C PRO A 4 -13.00 -3.11 26.05
N ARG A 5 -12.91 -1.78 26.01
CA ARG A 5 -12.22 -1.05 24.93
C ARG A 5 -10.73 -1.43 24.97
N ARG A 6 -10.23 -2.08 23.92
CA ARG A 6 -8.79 -2.37 23.75
C ARG A 6 -8.03 -1.05 23.82
N PRO A 7 -7.06 -0.88 24.73
CA PRO A 7 -6.26 0.33 24.77
C PRO A 7 -5.43 0.39 23.49
N VAL A 8 -5.63 1.43 22.70
CA VAL A 8 -4.67 1.81 21.66
C VAL A 8 -3.32 1.95 22.39
N PRO A 9 -2.25 1.25 21.97
CA PRO A 9 -0.99 1.28 22.70
C PRO A 9 -0.56 2.73 22.83
N ALA A 10 -0.39 3.22 24.06
CA ALA A 10 -0.10 4.63 24.35
C ALA A 10 1.08 5.18 23.54
N ALA A 11 1.99 4.30 23.10
CA ALA A 11 3.08 4.57 22.18
C ALA A 11 2.63 5.08 20.79
N ALA A 12 1.54 4.56 20.23
CA ALA A 12 1.02 5.00 18.93
C ALA A 12 0.40 6.40 19.00
N ALA A 13 -0.34 6.69 20.09
CA ALA A 13 -0.89 8.02 20.32
C ALA A 13 0.23 9.04 20.57
N ALA A 14 1.24 8.70 21.38
CA ALA A 14 2.40 9.55 21.62
C ALA A 14 3.21 9.81 20.34
N LEU A 15 3.35 8.81 19.47
CA LEU A 15 4.06 8.95 18.20
C LEU A 15 3.32 9.85 17.21
N VAL A 16 2.00 9.73 17.09
CA VAL A 16 1.18 10.63 16.25
C VAL A 16 1.27 12.07 16.76
N LEU A 17 1.28 12.27 18.07
CA LEU A 17 1.38 13.59 18.69
C LEU A 17 2.77 14.20 18.45
N ALA A 18 3.84 13.39 18.56
CA ALA A 18 5.19 13.81 18.22
C ALA A 18 5.35 14.18 16.74
N ILE A 19 4.80 13.37 15.83
CA ILE A 19 4.83 13.66 14.38
C ILE A 19 4.07 14.94 14.06
N SER A 20 2.89 15.11 14.66
CA SER A 20 2.07 16.33 14.51
C SER A 20 2.82 17.57 14.99
N ALA A 21 3.48 17.48 16.16
CA ALA A 21 4.26 18.59 16.72
C ALA A 21 5.45 18.97 15.81
N VAL A 22 6.16 17.97 15.26
CA VAL A 22 7.26 18.19 14.32
C VAL A 22 6.76 18.81 13.01
N ALA A 23 5.62 18.36 12.50
CA ALA A 23 5.02 18.92 11.28
C ALA A 23 4.62 20.39 11.47
N VAL A 24 3.99 20.73 12.61
CA VAL A 24 3.63 22.12 12.94
C VAL A 24 4.88 23.00 13.08
N ALA A 25 5.93 22.50 13.73
CA ALA A 25 7.20 23.22 13.86
C ALA A 25 7.85 23.46 12.49
N LEU A 26 7.83 22.48 11.59
CA LEU A 26 8.32 22.63 10.22
C LEU A 26 7.53 23.67 9.42
N VAL A 27 6.20 23.64 9.50
CA VAL A 27 5.35 24.64 8.84
C VAL A 27 5.62 26.05 9.40
N ALA A 28 5.81 26.20 10.70
CA ALA A 28 6.14 27.48 11.31
C ALA A 28 7.52 27.99 10.87
N ILE A 29 8.52 27.11 10.74
CA ILE A 29 9.86 27.46 10.25
C ILE A 29 9.78 27.91 8.78
N ILE A 30 9.02 27.20 7.95
CA ILE A 30 8.82 27.56 6.54
C ILE A 30 8.10 28.91 6.42
N ALA A 31 7.02 29.11 7.18
CA ALA A 31 6.25 30.35 7.18
C ALA A 31 7.07 31.55 7.67
N SER A 32 7.94 31.37 8.68
CA SER A 32 8.80 32.44 9.18
C SER A 32 9.92 32.86 8.21
N ARG A 33 10.17 32.06 7.16
CA ARG A 33 11.18 32.33 6.13
C ARG A 33 10.59 32.93 4.84
N ALA A 34 9.26 32.98 4.70
CA ALA A 34 8.61 33.76 3.67
C ALA A 34 8.74 35.25 4.03
N GLY A 35 9.80 35.89 3.53
CA GLY A 35 10.07 37.31 3.74
C GLY A 35 8.90 38.21 3.28
N PRO A 36 8.86 39.47 3.73
CA PRO A 36 7.79 40.40 3.37
C PRO A 36 7.69 40.56 1.85
N LEU A 37 6.48 40.51 1.32
CA LEU A 37 6.18 40.69 -0.10
C LEU A 37 6.62 42.10 -0.53
N VAL A 38 7.73 42.19 -1.29
CA VAL A 38 8.22 43.46 -1.84
C VAL A 38 7.50 43.74 -3.16
N ALA A 39 6.52 44.64 -3.11
CA ALA A 39 5.89 45.17 -4.31
C ALA A 39 6.91 46.05 -5.06
N HIS A 40 7.27 45.67 -6.28
CA HIS A 40 8.09 46.49 -7.16
C HIS A 40 7.18 47.50 -7.86
N PRO A 41 7.27 48.81 -7.57
CA PRO A 41 6.47 49.80 -8.29
C PRO A 41 6.90 49.85 -9.76
N PRO A 42 5.95 50.02 -10.71
CA PRO A 42 6.26 50.07 -12.13
C PRO A 42 7.15 51.29 -12.45
N THR A 43 8.40 51.03 -12.85
CA THR A 43 9.32 52.04 -13.38
C THR A 43 8.99 52.33 -14.84
N ALA A 44 7.91 53.05 -15.08
CA ALA A 44 7.67 53.70 -16.37
C ALA A 44 7.82 55.21 -16.18
N GLU A 45 9.03 55.72 -16.35
CA GLU A 45 9.24 57.16 -16.44
C GLU A 45 8.66 57.70 -17.76
N PRO A 46 7.92 58.82 -17.76
CA PRO A 46 7.45 59.44 -18.98
C PRO A 46 8.64 59.96 -19.82
N ARG A 47 8.77 59.44 -21.03
CA ARG A 47 9.79 59.90 -21.99
C ARG A 47 9.40 61.30 -22.49
N VAL A 48 10.07 62.33 -21.97
CA VAL A 48 9.93 63.71 -22.50
C VAL A 48 10.66 63.78 -23.85
N PRO A 49 10.06 64.39 -24.90
CA PRO A 49 10.76 64.57 -26.18
C PRO A 49 11.98 65.48 -26.00
N GLN A 50 13.18 64.96 -26.26
CA GLN A 50 14.39 65.78 -26.29
C GLN A 50 14.42 66.63 -27.59
N PRO A 51 14.83 67.90 -27.53
CA PRO A 51 15.08 68.72 -28.71
C PRO A 51 16.18 68.10 -29.58
N ILE A 52 15.99 68.12 -30.90
CA ILE A 52 16.96 67.60 -31.87
C ILE A 52 18.16 68.56 -31.90
N GLU A 53 19.29 68.14 -31.34
CA GLU A 53 20.59 68.80 -31.53
C GLU A 53 21.21 68.40 -32.88
N ALA A 54 21.83 69.39 -33.55
CA ALA A 54 22.52 69.24 -34.83
C ALA A 54 23.70 68.26 -34.74
N PRO A 55 24.05 67.54 -35.83
CA PRO A 55 25.06 66.48 -35.78
C PRO A 55 26.45 67.07 -35.52
N THR A 56 26.95 66.87 -34.30
CA THR A 56 28.37 67.00 -33.98
C THR A 56 29.04 65.64 -34.16
N LEU A 57 30.25 65.65 -34.74
CA LEU A 57 31.07 64.48 -35.06
C LEU A 57 31.23 63.55 -33.83
N PRO A 58 31.21 62.21 -34.00
CA PRO A 58 31.27 61.30 -32.87
C PRO A 58 32.66 61.37 -32.22
N THR A 59 32.73 61.98 -31.04
CA THR A 59 33.80 61.69 -30.09
C THR A 59 33.48 60.34 -29.46
N VAL A 60 34.34 59.34 -29.70
CA VAL A 60 34.21 58.02 -29.10
C VAL A 60 34.54 58.13 -27.61
N THR A 61 33.53 58.36 -26.78
CA THR A 61 33.64 58.20 -25.33
C THR A 61 33.51 56.71 -25.04
N MET A 62 34.59 56.07 -24.59
CA MET A 62 34.50 54.70 -24.11
C MET A 62 33.67 54.67 -22.83
N THR A 63 32.43 54.18 -22.91
CA THR A 63 31.62 53.89 -21.75
C THR A 63 32.22 52.70 -21.02
N THR A 64 32.96 52.96 -19.94
CA THR A 64 33.32 51.92 -18.97
C THR A 64 32.04 51.37 -18.37
N PHE A 65 31.65 50.16 -18.78
CA PHE A 65 30.56 49.45 -18.12
C PHE A 65 30.92 49.24 -16.65
N PRO A 66 30.03 49.56 -15.68
CA PRO A 66 30.27 49.20 -14.29
C PRO A 66 30.45 47.68 -14.21
N PRO A 67 31.36 47.17 -13.35
CA PRO A 67 31.53 45.73 -13.20
C PRO A 67 30.17 45.14 -12.80
N GLN A 68 29.67 44.18 -13.60
CA GLN A 68 28.52 43.38 -13.18
C GLN A 68 28.90 42.70 -11.86
N GLN A 69 28.30 43.15 -10.76
CA GLN A 69 28.29 42.38 -9.52
C GLN A 69 27.51 41.11 -9.81
N GLN A 70 28.23 40.00 -10.01
CA GLN A 70 27.63 38.68 -10.03
C GLN A 70 27.04 38.45 -8.64
N GLU A 71 25.70 38.49 -8.53
CA GLU A 71 25.03 38.03 -7.33
C GLU A 71 25.48 36.58 -7.06
N PRO A 72 25.94 36.26 -5.84
CA PRO A 72 26.30 34.90 -5.51
C PRO A 72 25.06 34.02 -5.72
N PRO A 73 25.21 32.81 -6.31
CA PRO A 73 24.08 31.94 -6.56
C PRO A 73 23.32 31.73 -5.25
N SER A 74 22.05 32.16 -5.21
CA SER A 74 21.21 32.05 -4.03
C SER A 74 21.15 30.58 -3.64
N GLY A 75 21.58 30.26 -2.41
CA GLY A 75 21.63 28.90 -1.87
C GLY A 75 20.25 28.25 -1.67
N ASP A 76 19.19 28.88 -2.17
CA ASP A 76 17.79 28.49 -2.02
C ASP A 76 17.49 27.16 -2.71
N TRP A 77 18.16 26.85 -3.82
CA TRP A 77 17.98 25.58 -4.52
C TRP A 77 18.44 24.38 -3.68
N LEU A 78 19.50 24.56 -2.87
CA LEU A 78 20.04 23.52 -2.01
C LEU A 78 19.08 23.21 -0.86
N TRP A 79 18.43 24.24 -0.32
CA TRP A 79 17.36 24.09 0.66
C TRP A 79 16.11 23.43 0.08
N TRP A 80 15.78 23.71 -1.19
CA TRP A 80 14.68 23.04 -1.89
C TRP A 80 14.92 21.53 -2.03
N ILE A 81 16.14 21.14 -2.42
CA ILE A 81 16.55 19.72 -2.48
C ILE A 81 16.47 19.08 -1.10
N ALA A 82 16.99 19.77 -0.07
CA ALA A 82 16.93 19.26 1.31
C ALA A 82 15.48 19.06 1.79
N ALA A 83 14.56 19.97 1.44
CA ALA A 83 13.14 19.87 1.78
C ALA A 83 12.46 18.68 1.08
N VAL A 84 12.72 18.49 -0.21
CA VAL A 84 12.20 17.33 -0.97
C VAL A 84 12.74 16.02 -0.40
N LEU A 85 14.03 15.97 -0.08
CA LEU A 85 14.66 14.79 0.48
C LEU A 85 14.09 14.47 1.87
N ALA A 86 13.88 15.48 2.71
CA ALA A 86 13.23 15.32 4.01
C ALA A 86 11.79 14.81 3.85
N GLY A 87 11.02 15.35 2.90
CA GLY A 87 9.67 14.87 2.59
C GLY A 87 9.65 13.40 2.16
N LEU A 88 10.57 13.00 1.28
CA LEU A 88 10.75 11.60 0.86
C LEU A 88 11.10 10.68 2.02
N ILE A 89 11.99 11.11 2.92
CA ILE A 89 12.35 10.35 4.12
C ILE A 89 11.13 10.16 5.02
N VAL A 90 10.33 11.21 5.24
CA VAL A 90 9.09 11.12 6.05
C VAL A 90 8.10 10.16 5.40
N ILE A 91 7.87 10.25 4.09
CA ILE A 91 6.98 9.33 3.36
C ILE A 91 7.49 7.89 3.47
N ALA A 92 8.80 7.67 3.29
CA ALA A 92 9.42 6.36 3.44
C ALA A 92 9.27 5.82 4.87
N LEU A 93 9.42 6.67 5.89
CA LEU A 93 9.26 6.31 7.29
C LEU A 93 7.81 5.94 7.61
N VAL A 94 6.84 6.70 7.09
CA VAL A 94 5.41 6.42 7.23
C VAL A 94 5.04 5.13 6.51
N ALA A 95 5.50 4.93 5.27
CA ALA A 95 5.29 3.69 4.54
C ALA A 95 5.92 2.48 5.24
N TRP A 96 7.13 2.64 5.77
CA TRP A 96 7.81 1.62 6.58
C TRP A 96 7.05 1.32 7.86
N LEU A 97 6.56 2.35 8.56
CA LEU A 97 5.80 2.23 9.79
C LEU A 97 4.44 1.57 9.56
N VAL A 98 3.71 1.99 8.52
CA VAL A 98 2.46 1.33 8.09
C VAL A 98 2.74 -0.12 7.75
N ARG A 99 3.83 -0.42 7.06
CA ARG A 99 4.25 -1.80 6.77
C ARG A 99 4.69 -2.55 8.02
N ALA A 100 5.22 -1.88 9.04
CA ALA A 100 5.61 -2.48 10.32
C ALA A 100 4.41 -2.72 11.24
N LEU A 101 3.40 -1.84 11.24
CA LEU A 101 2.14 -2.00 11.99
C LEU A 101 1.19 -2.97 11.30
N ARG A 102 1.18 -3.00 9.96
CA ARG A 102 0.44 -3.99 9.16
C ARG A 102 1.19 -5.31 9.01
N ARG A 103 2.42 -5.42 9.52
CA ARG A 103 3.03 -6.73 9.69
C ARG A 103 2.29 -7.40 10.84
N PRO A 104 1.53 -8.48 10.62
CA PRO A 104 1.16 -9.34 11.73
C PRO A 104 2.45 -9.66 12.46
N ALA A 105 2.44 -9.46 13.79
CA ALA A 105 3.60 -9.57 14.65
C ALA A 105 4.49 -10.69 14.11
N ARG A 106 5.64 -10.31 13.55
CA ARG A 106 6.64 -11.31 13.17
C ARG A 106 6.96 -12.00 14.47
N ILE A 107 6.42 -13.21 14.62
CA ILE A 107 6.87 -14.19 15.60
C ILE A 107 8.38 -14.14 15.44
N ALA A 108 9.07 -13.59 16.44
CA ALA A 108 10.52 -13.68 16.50
C ALA A 108 10.86 -15.15 16.26
N PRO A 109 11.97 -15.52 15.60
CA PRO A 109 12.33 -16.92 15.50
C PRO A 109 12.65 -17.42 16.92
N HIS A 110 11.62 -17.91 17.59
CA HIS A 110 11.75 -18.75 18.76
C HIS A 110 12.30 -20.02 18.13
N LEU A 111 13.51 -20.41 18.53
CA LEU A 111 14.06 -21.73 18.27
C LEU A 111 13.21 -22.76 19.04
N GLY A 112 11.97 -22.94 18.56
CA GLY A 112 10.90 -23.71 19.18
C GLY A 112 9.75 -23.73 18.20
N GLY A 113 9.58 -24.88 17.52
CA GLY A 113 8.64 -25.06 16.43
C GLY A 113 7.25 -24.56 16.78
N VAL A 114 6.81 -23.50 16.09
CA VAL A 114 5.38 -23.19 16.02
C VAL A 114 4.72 -24.39 15.35
N ALA A 115 3.83 -25.07 16.07
CA ALA A 115 3.09 -26.20 15.51
C ALA A 115 2.38 -25.72 14.22
N PRO A 116 2.47 -26.46 13.11
CA PRO A 116 1.91 -26.07 11.81
C PRO A 116 0.46 -25.55 11.91
N ALA A 117 -0.34 -26.16 12.79
CA ALA A 117 -1.72 -25.76 13.09
C ALA A 117 -1.85 -24.28 13.50
N ALA A 118 -0.99 -23.76 14.40
CA ALA A 118 -1.08 -22.38 14.86
C ALA A 118 -0.70 -21.36 13.77
N ALA A 119 0.18 -21.74 12.83
CA ALA A 119 0.53 -20.92 11.68
C ALA A 119 -0.60 -20.90 10.64
N VAL A 120 -1.28 -22.04 10.43
CA VAL A 120 -2.48 -22.13 9.58
C VAL A 120 -3.60 -21.27 10.15
N ASP A 121 -3.88 -21.37 11.46
CA ASP A 121 -4.91 -20.57 12.13
C ASP A 121 -4.65 -19.06 12.01
N ALA A 122 -3.40 -18.63 12.15
CA ALA A 122 -3.03 -17.21 11.99
C ALA A 122 -3.27 -16.71 10.56
N VAL A 123 -2.96 -17.53 9.55
CA VAL A 123 -3.23 -17.19 8.14
C VAL A 123 -4.73 -17.17 7.88
N LEU A 124 -5.49 -18.13 8.40
CA LEU A 124 -6.94 -18.20 8.26
C LEU A 124 -7.65 -17.00 8.93
N GLY A 125 -7.16 -16.58 10.10
CA GLY A 125 -7.62 -15.38 10.80
C GLY A 125 -7.40 -14.11 9.98
N SER A 126 -6.29 -14.01 9.22
CA SER A 126 -6.03 -12.84 8.36
C SER A 126 -7.03 -12.71 7.19
N ILE A 127 -7.62 -13.81 6.74
CA ILE A 127 -8.69 -13.81 5.73
C ILE A 127 -10.01 -13.29 6.35
N ALA A 128 -10.21 -13.43 7.67
CA ALA A 128 -11.43 -13.08 8.37
C ALA A 128 -11.54 -11.61 8.81
N ASP A 129 -10.42 -10.92 9.02
CA ASP A 129 -10.40 -9.51 9.46
C ASP A 129 -10.80 -8.51 8.37
N THR A 130 -11.00 -8.96 7.13
CA THR A 130 -11.56 -8.08 6.07
C THR A 130 -13.08 -8.08 6.20
N PRO A 131 -13.73 -6.93 6.46
CA PRO A 131 -15.17 -6.88 6.69
C PRO A 131 -15.92 -7.56 5.53
N PRO A 132 -17.01 -8.29 5.82
CA PRO A 132 -17.85 -8.86 4.77
C PRO A 132 -18.28 -7.71 3.86
N VAL A 133 -17.91 -7.80 2.58
CA VAL A 133 -18.50 -6.92 1.57
C VAL A 133 -19.92 -7.43 1.43
N ASP A 134 -20.89 -6.56 1.74
CA ASP A 134 -22.31 -6.91 1.70
C ASP A 134 -22.65 -7.41 0.30
N ILE A 135 -23.14 -8.65 0.24
CA ILE A 135 -23.43 -9.38 -1.00
C ILE A 135 -24.59 -8.70 -1.75
N GLY A 136 -25.39 -7.86 -1.06
CA GLY A 136 -26.57 -7.21 -1.62
C GLY A 136 -26.45 -5.73 -2.00
N ASP A 137 -25.32 -5.06 -1.77
CA ASP A 137 -25.20 -3.62 -2.01
C ASP A 137 -24.39 -3.29 -3.28
N GLU A 138 -25.06 -3.38 -4.43
CA GLU A 138 -24.50 -3.00 -5.75
C GLU A 138 -24.00 -1.54 -5.78
N ARG A 139 -24.50 -0.67 -4.90
CA ARG A 139 -24.13 0.76 -4.87
C ARG A 139 -22.76 1.02 -4.25
N THR A 140 -22.20 0.05 -3.52
CA THR A 140 -20.91 0.15 -2.82
C THR A 140 -19.89 -0.85 -3.38
N PHE A 141 -20.21 -1.55 -4.46
CA PHE A 141 -19.31 -2.52 -5.08
C PHE A 141 -18.16 -1.83 -5.81
N ASP A 142 -16.93 -2.16 -5.37
CA ASP A 142 -15.69 -1.76 -6.02
C ASP A 142 -15.02 -3.02 -6.60
N PRO A 143 -14.97 -3.17 -7.94
CA PRO A 143 -14.34 -4.31 -8.61
C PRO A 143 -12.83 -4.40 -8.34
N GLU A 144 -12.12 -3.28 -8.24
CA GLU A 144 -10.66 -3.28 -8.03
C GLU A 144 -10.33 -3.74 -6.62
N ARG A 145 -11.03 -3.19 -5.63
CA ARG A 145 -10.89 -3.64 -4.23
C ARG A 145 -11.27 -5.11 -4.06
N SER A 146 -12.30 -5.56 -4.77
CA SER A 146 -12.69 -6.98 -4.75
C SER A 146 -11.62 -7.88 -5.39
N ALA A 147 -10.98 -7.43 -6.47
CA ALA A 147 -9.87 -8.14 -7.10
C ALA A 147 -8.67 -8.27 -6.16
N ASP A 148 -8.29 -7.18 -5.49
CA ASP A 148 -7.21 -7.17 -4.50
C ASP A 148 -7.48 -8.15 -3.35
N ASP A 149 -8.72 -8.19 -2.84
CA ASP A 149 -9.12 -9.11 -1.79
C ASP A 149 -9.08 -10.58 -2.25
N ILE A 150 -9.47 -10.87 -3.49
CA ILE A 150 -9.38 -12.22 -4.09
C ILE A 150 -7.92 -12.64 -4.23
N ILE A 151 -7.05 -11.75 -4.71
CA ILE A 151 -5.61 -12.01 -4.84
C ILE A 151 -4.97 -12.22 -3.48
N ALA A 152 -5.33 -11.42 -2.47
CA ALA A 152 -4.86 -11.59 -1.10
C ALA A 152 -5.29 -12.96 -0.52
N THR A 153 -6.52 -13.38 -0.82
CA THR A 153 -7.06 -14.69 -0.43
C THR A 153 -6.28 -15.83 -1.09
N TRP A 154 -5.99 -15.74 -2.39
CA TRP A 154 -5.13 -16.70 -3.09
C TRP A 154 -3.75 -16.83 -2.44
N VAL A 155 -3.10 -15.69 -2.15
CA VAL A 155 -1.78 -15.66 -1.51
C VAL A 155 -1.82 -16.27 -0.10
N ALA A 156 -2.93 -16.16 0.61
CA ALA A 156 -3.12 -16.83 1.90
C ALA A 156 -3.16 -18.35 1.74
N VAL A 157 -3.86 -18.87 0.74
CA VAL A 157 -3.87 -20.31 0.41
C VAL A 157 -2.47 -20.80 0.05
N GLU A 158 -1.72 -20.07 -0.78
CA GLU A 158 -0.33 -20.42 -1.12
C GLU A 158 0.58 -20.45 0.14
N LYS A 159 0.39 -19.51 1.07
CA LYS A 159 1.14 -19.50 2.34
C LYS A 159 0.82 -20.71 3.20
N VAL A 160 -0.44 -21.11 3.29
CA VAL A 160 -0.81 -22.34 4.02
C VAL A 160 -0.18 -23.54 3.36
N ALA A 161 -0.29 -23.70 2.04
CA ALA A 161 0.36 -24.79 1.31
C ALA A 161 1.87 -24.85 1.59
N VAL A 162 2.57 -23.70 1.67
CA VAL A 162 3.99 -23.67 2.07
C VAL A 162 4.21 -24.15 3.50
N ILE A 163 3.31 -23.84 4.44
CA ILE A 163 3.37 -24.34 5.83
C ILE A 163 3.19 -25.86 5.87
N LEU A 164 2.33 -26.41 5.02
CA LEU A 164 2.11 -27.86 4.85
C LEU A 164 3.27 -28.56 4.11
N GLY A 165 4.23 -27.81 3.57
CA GLY A 165 5.40 -28.34 2.86
C GLY A 165 5.29 -28.30 1.33
N HIS A 166 4.17 -27.81 0.78
CA HIS A 166 3.84 -27.83 -0.64
C HIS A 166 4.07 -26.46 -1.25
N ARG A 167 5.33 -26.18 -1.61
CA ARG A 167 5.69 -24.93 -2.30
C ARG A 167 5.42 -25.04 -3.81
N ARG A 168 4.75 -24.02 -4.37
CA ARG A 168 4.63 -23.85 -5.81
C ARG A 168 6.01 -23.69 -6.46
N ARG A 169 6.30 -24.51 -7.48
CA ARG A 169 7.53 -24.42 -8.28
C ARG A 169 7.47 -23.17 -9.18
N SER A 170 8.61 -22.54 -9.45
CA SER A 170 8.67 -21.29 -10.25
C SER A 170 8.05 -21.41 -11.64
N ALA A 171 8.08 -22.61 -12.25
CA ALA A 171 7.50 -22.88 -13.57
C ALA A 171 6.03 -23.35 -13.53
N SER A 172 5.49 -23.65 -12.35
CA SER A 172 4.15 -24.25 -12.25
C SER A 172 3.06 -23.19 -12.37
N THR A 173 2.02 -23.47 -13.13
CA THR A 173 0.87 -22.57 -13.24
C THR A 173 0.00 -22.59 -11.96
N PRO A 174 -0.81 -21.56 -11.68
CA PRO A 174 -1.78 -21.58 -10.57
C PRO A 174 -2.70 -22.81 -10.61
N THR A 175 -3.15 -23.19 -11.81
CA THR A 175 -3.98 -24.38 -12.04
C THR A 175 -3.25 -25.68 -11.68
N GLU A 176 -2.02 -25.86 -12.15
CA GLU A 176 -1.21 -27.04 -11.82
C GLU A 176 -0.92 -27.15 -10.33
N PHE A 177 -0.61 -26.01 -9.69
CA PHE A 177 -0.34 -25.96 -8.27
C PHE A 177 -1.55 -26.38 -7.45
N LEU A 178 -2.72 -25.81 -7.75
CA LEU A 178 -3.95 -26.11 -7.03
C LEU A 178 -4.40 -27.56 -7.28
N ARG A 179 -4.27 -28.04 -8.53
CA ARG A 179 -4.56 -29.43 -8.89
C ARG A 179 -3.70 -30.42 -8.12
N ALA A 180 -2.40 -30.16 -7.99
CA ALA A 180 -1.52 -31.04 -7.21
C ALA A 180 -1.92 -31.09 -5.73
N LEU A 181 -2.32 -29.95 -5.14
CA LEU A 181 -2.81 -29.90 -3.77
C LEU A 181 -4.15 -30.61 -3.59
N THR A 182 -5.09 -30.45 -4.51
CA THR A 182 -6.40 -31.10 -4.41
C THR A 182 -6.35 -32.60 -4.69
N GLU A 183 -5.43 -33.06 -5.55
CA GLU A 183 -5.15 -34.49 -5.74
C GLU A 183 -4.62 -35.15 -4.45
N GLU A 184 -3.85 -34.42 -3.64
CA GLU A 184 -3.25 -34.94 -2.40
C GLU A 184 -4.18 -34.81 -1.18
N PHE A 185 -4.81 -33.64 -1.02
CA PHE A 185 -5.57 -33.31 0.19
C PHE A 185 -7.09 -33.33 0.02
N GLY A 186 -7.57 -33.50 -1.20
CA GLY A 186 -8.98 -33.50 -1.57
C GLY A 186 -9.51 -32.14 -2.02
N ASP A 187 -10.62 -32.19 -2.76
CA ASP A 187 -11.35 -31.03 -3.27
C ASP A 187 -12.83 -31.11 -2.85
N PRO A 188 -13.27 -30.29 -1.87
CA PRO A 188 -14.65 -30.28 -1.45
C PRO A 188 -15.54 -29.60 -2.50
N ALA A 189 -16.79 -30.06 -2.62
CA ALA A 189 -17.81 -29.36 -3.38
C ALA A 189 -18.04 -27.95 -2.79
N PHE A 190 -18.38 -26.99 -3.66
CA PHE A 190 -18.73 -25.64 -3.25
C PHE A 190 -20.26 -25.48 -3.22
N ASP A 191 -20.83 -25.37 -2.03
CA ASP A 191 -22.27 -25.30 -1.81
C ASP A 191 -22.81 -23.86 -2.01
N ASP A 192 -22.67 -23.32 -3.23
CA ASP A 192 -23.29 -22.06 -3.63
C ASP A 192 -23.95 -22.21 -5.02
N PRO A 193 -25.27 -22.02 -5.15
CA PRO A 193 -25.96 -22.17 -6.44
C PRO A 193 -25.50 -21.15 -7.50
N ALA A 194 -24.90 -20.02 -7.11
CA ALA A 194 -24.35 -19.04 -8.04
C ALA A 194 -22.97 -19.47 -8.60
N PHE A 195 -22.27 -20.36 -7.87
CA PHE A 195 -20.93 -20.83 -8.20
C PHE A 195 -20.91 -22.36 -8.26
N GLY A 196 -21.15 -22.91 -9.45
CA GLY A 196 -21.04 -24.35 -9.66
C GLY A 196 -19.57 -24.82 -9.68
N GLY A 197 -19.30 -25.99 -9.10
CA GLY A 197 -18.01 -26.67 -9.18
C GLY A 197 -17.43 -27.03 -7.82
N SER A 198 -16.13 -27.33 -7.81
CA SER A 198 -15.38 -27.54 -6.58
C SER A 198 -14.93 -26.22 -5.96
N ALA A 199 -14.55 -26.24 -4.69
CA ALA A 199 -13.99 -25.05 -4.03
C ALA A 199 -12.70 -24.57 -4.73
N ALA A 200 -11.90 -25.49 -5.28
CA ALA A 200 -10.73 -25.13 -6.08
C ALA A 200 -11.09 -24.44 -7.40
N ASP A 201 -12.09 -24.96 -8.14
CA ASP A 201 -12.53 -24.38 -9.40
C ASP A 201 -13.07 -22.95 -9.21
N VAL A 202 -13.86 -22.74 -8.16
CA VAL A 202 -14.42 -21.43 -7.83
C VAL A 202 -13.31 -20.44 -7.48
N LEU A 203 -12.37 -20.82 -6.61
CA LEU A 203 -11.27 -19.95 -6.21
C LEU A 203 -10.35 -19.62 -7.40
N LEU A 204 -10.02 -20.61 -8.23
CA LEU A 204 -9.16 -20.45 -9.39
C LEU A 204 -9.83 -19.56 -10.45
N GLY A 205 -11.12 -19.77 -10.71
CA GLY A 205 -11.90 -18.95 -11.64
C GLY A 205 -11.97 -17.49 -11.19
N LEU A 206 -12.22 -17.24 -9.91
CA LEU A 206 -12.23 -15.89 -9.33
C LEU A 206 -10.84 -15.24 -9.36
N TYR A 207 -9.78 -15.99 -9.09
CA TYR A 207 -8.39 -15.50 -9.17
C TYR A 207 -8.02 -15.08 -10.60
N HIS A 208 -8.40 -15.87 -11.61
CA HIS A 208 -8.15 -15.52 -13.00
C HIS A 208 -8.90 -14.24 -13.42
N ARG A 209 -10.17 -14.10 -13.03
CA ARG A 209 -10.94 -12.86 -13.28
C ARG A 209 -10.31 -11.67 -12.56
N ALA A 210 -9.98 -11.79 -11.28
CA ALA A 210 -9.31 -10.73 -10.53
C ALA A 210 -8.00 -10.27 -11.18
N ARG A 211 -7.29 -11.15 -11.88
CA ARG A 211 -6.00 -10.83 -12.51
C ARG A 211 -6.10 -10.31 -13.93
N PHE A 212 -7.12 -10.70 -14.68
CA PHE A 212 -7.19 -10.45 -16.13
C PHE A 212 -8.48 -9.79 -16.60
N ASP A 213 -9.57 -9.86 -15.82
CA ASP A 213 -10.89 -9.35 -16.18
C ASP A 213 -11.66 -8.90 -14.93
N THR A 214 -11.20 -7.80 -14.33
CA THR A 214 -11.79 -7.24 -13.12
C THR A 214 -13.21 -6.71 -13.35
N ALA A 215 -13.54 -6.31 -14.58
CA ALA A 215 -14.87 -5.82 -14.95
C ALA A 215 -15.95 -6.90 -14.89
N ALA A 216 -15.58 -8.17 -15.07
CA ALA A 216 -16.49 -9.31 -14.95
C ALA A 216 -16.71 -9.79 -13.50
N LEU A 217 -16.13 -9.11 -12.50
CA LEU A 217 -16.38 -9.44 -11.10
C LEU A 217 -17.76 -8.95 -10.67
N ALA A 218 -18.54 -9.85 -10.06
CA ALA A 218 -19.83 -9.53 -9.48
C ALA A 218 -19.72 -9.17 -7.98
N PRO A 219 -20.70 -8.44 -7.43
CA PRO A 219 -20.88 -8.34 -5.99
C PRO A 219 -20.82 -9.71 -5.31
N GLY A 220 -20.14 -9.79 -4.17
CA GLY A 220 -19.95 -11.05 -3.44
C GLY A 220 -18.79 -11.93 -3.93
N ALA A 221 -18.13 -11.63 -5.06
CA ALA A 221 -16.99 -12.42 -5.57
C ALA A 221 -15.84 -12.58 -4.54
N ALA A 222 -15.47 -11.50 -3.84
CA ALA A 222 -14.46 -11.57 -2.78
C ALA A 222 -14.92 -12.46 -1.61
N THR A 223 -16.20 -12.42 -1.25
CA THR A 223 -16.76 -13.29 -0.21
C THR A 223 -16.75 -14.75 -0.64
N ALA A 224 -17.17 -15.05 -1.88
CA ALA A 224 -17.11 -16.40 -2.44
C ALA A 224 -15.67 -16.96 -2.45
N ALA A 225 -14.68 -16.15 -2.85
CA ALA A 225 -13.27 -16.54 -2.79
C ALA A 225 -12.81 -16.87 -1.35
N ARG A 226 -13.20 -16.07 -0.36
CA ARG A 226 -12.87 -16.34 1.06
C ARG A 226 -13.53 -17.62 1.56
N VAL A 227 -14.79 -17.87 1.19
CA VAL A 227 -15.48 -19.11 1.56
C VAL A 227 -14.81 -20.31 0.90
N ALA A 228 -14.54 -20.25 -0.40
CA ALA A 228 -13.89 -21.33 -1.14
C ALA A 228 -12.52 -21.67 -0.57
N ALA A 229 -11.69 -20.66 -0.28
CA ALA A 229 -10.41 -20.82 0.37
C ALA A 229 -10.55 -21.48 1.76
N ARG A 230 -11.51 -21.07 2.58
CA ARG A 230 -11.75 -21.71 3.90
C ARG A 230 -12.17 -23.17 3.76
N THR A 231 -13.05 -23.48 2.81
CA THR A 231 -13.52 -24.85 2.59
C THR A 231 -12.37 -25.77 2.17
N LEU A 232 -11.48 -25.30 1.29
CA LEU A 232 -10.25 -26.02 0.91
C LEU A 232 -9.34 -26.24 2.12
N LEU A 233 -8.98 -25.16 2.81
CA LEU A 233 -8.04 -25.21 3.93
C LEU A 233 -8.54 -26.07 5.10
N ALA A 234 -9.84 -26.01 5.41
CA ALA A 234 -10.47 -26.86 6.43
C ALA A 234 -10.54 -28.33 6.00
N THR A 235 -10.52 -28.62 4.71
CA THR A 235 -10.42 -30.00 4.20
C THR A 235 -8.99 -30.50 4.36
N TRP A 236 -8.00 -29.71 3.96
CA TRP A 236 -6.58 -30.10 4.04
C TRP A 236 -6.10 -30.31 5.49
N ASP A 237 -6.49 -29.42 6.41
CA ASP A 237 -6.18 -29.56 7.84
C ASP A 237 -6.79 -30.82 8.48
N ARG A 238 -7.97 -31.26 8.02
CA ARG A 238 -8.56 -32.54 8.44
C ARG A 238 -7.80 -33.74 7.88
N THR A 239 -7.25 -33.63 6.68
CA THR A 239 -6.49 -34.71 6.02
C THR A 239 -5.13 -34.91 6.69
N GLU A 240 -4.48 -33.84 7.16
CA GLU A 240 -3.20 -33.93 7.86
C GLU A 240 -3.30 -34.41 9.31
N ARG A 241 -4.39 -34.10 10.03
CA ARG A 241 -4.53 -34.52 11.43
C ARG A 241 -4.75 -36.04 11.50
N PRO A 242 -3.90 -36.79 12.23
CA PRO A 242 -4.16 -38.21 12.48
C PRO A 242 -5.52 -38.36 13.15
N ARG A 243 -6.38 -39.24 12.61
CA ARG A 243 -7.67 -39.57 13.24
C ARG A 243 -7.40 -40.06 14.67
N PRO A 244 -7.92 -39.42 15.72
CA PRO A 244 -7.79 -39.93 17.08
C PRO A 244 -8.55 -41.26 17.15
N GLY A 245 -7.82 -42.37 17.13
CA GLY A 245 -8.39 -43.72 17.21
C GLY A 245 -7.76 -44.79 16.32
N ALA A 246 -6.79 -44.49 15.46
CA ALA A 246 -6.10 -45.49 14.64
C ALA A 246 -4.88 -46.11 15.35
N HIS A 247 -5.07 -46.61 16.56
CA HIS A 247 -4.19 -47.63 17.15
C HIS A 247 -5.01 -48.90 17.33
N ARG A 248 -4.83 -49.85 16.41
CA ARG A 248 -5.11 -51.26 16.65
C ARG A 248 -3.79 -51.95 16.93
#